data_AF-G0QYE9-F1
#
_entry.id   AF-G0QYE9-F1
#
_cell.length_a   1.000
_cell.length_b   1.000
_cell.length_c   1.000
_cell.angle_alpha   90.00
_cell.angle_beta   90.00
_cell.angle_gamma   90.00
#
_symmetry.space_group_name_H-M   'P 1'
#
loop_
_entity.id
_entity.type
_entity.pdbx_description
1 polymer ?
#
loop_
_entity_poly.entity_id
_entity_poly.type
_entity_poly.pdbx_seq_one_letter_code
_entity_poly.pdbx_strand_id
1 'polypeptide(L)'
;MTELVNIQTSQNHLPKQPQEEEDYEKLPPITLFHKITFALLGICSLTGWNSILNAFDFFQDKFPKHDYVDVAFYFPIPIMCSNFLVGITLTLIGNNIPFEKRIPFALRGAVLTIIFICLIGIYLKQTQAGIALVFIVLIFQGIFDSLMINSAVALSGATQSGVLISIFWNFTALSGIIMNVLRFIAFGAFGLQDLDNGTCLYFAVATLFYLVGSILGPAPFFIFTNYVQTFMLFPGVSVFQKPSYTLIQNPFVLVFMCTIYNLGDLTVARNQGSQAMQNDLFQFFFLYIFASMDGLITSILMTVAPQRATNSKDRNFISYVNMFSLTFGISVGSFMALILVDE
;
A
#
# COMPACT_ATOMS: atom_id res chain seq x y z
N MET A 1 -60.16 16.09 -25.38
CA MET A 1 -59.72 15.73 -26.74
C MET A 1 -58.80 16.84 -27.23
N THR A 2 -57.53 16.79 -26.86
CA THR A 2 -56.52 17.74 -27.39
C THR A 2 -55.14 17.10 -27.25
N GLU A 3 -54.63 16.68 -28.42
CA GLU A 3 -53.24 16.49 -28.84
C GLU A 3 -52.17 16.06 -27.81
N LEU A 4 -51.91 14.74 -27.79
CA LEU A 4 -50.62 14.18 -27.44
C LEU A 4 -49.62 14.51 -28.56
N VAL A 5 -48.80 15.53 -28.33
CA VAL A 5 -47.69 15.92 -29.19
C VAL A 5 -46.60 14.84 -29.13
N ASN A 6 -46.48 14.09 -30.22
CA ASN A 6 -45.38 13.17 -30.52
C ASN A 6 -44.06 13.94 -30.61
N ILE A 7 -43.27 13.92 -29.53
CA ILE A 7 -41.83 14.25 -29.60
C ILE A 7 -41.11 12.99 -30.10
N GLN A 8 -41.17 12.75 -31.40
CA GLN A 8 -40.18 11.92 -32.09
C GLN A 8 -38.89 12.73 -32.14
N THR A 9 -38.05 12.55 -31.13
CA THR A 9 -36.69 13.09 -31.11
C THR A 9 -35.91 12.42 -32.23
N SER A 10 -35.84 13.10 -33.37
CA SER A 10 -34.99 12.76 -34.49
C SER A 10 -33.52 12.83 -34.06
N GLN A 11 -32.99 11.71 -33.55
CA GLN A 11 -31.55 11.48 -33.48
C GLN A 11 -31.06 11.12 -34.88
N ASN A 12 -31.13 12.12 -35.76
CA ASN A 12 -30.47 12.11 -37.06
C ASN A 12 -28.97 11.89 -36.85
N HIS A 13 -28.49 10.73 -37.30
CA HIS A 13 -27.25 10.52 -38.06
C HIS A 13 -26.26 11.70 -38.10
N LEU A 14 -25.69 12.08 -36.96
CA LEU A 14 -24.38 12.72 -36.99
C LEU A 14 -23.42 11.67 -37.53
N PRO A 15 -22.67 11.96 -38.62
CA PRO A 15 -21.62 11.07 -39.08
C PRO A 15 -20.74 10.79 -37.87
N LYS A 16 -20.56 9.50 -37.52
CA LYS A 16 -19.49 9.12 -36.59
C LYS A 16 -18.25 9.78 -37.16
N GLN A 17 -17.77 10.84 -36.52
CA GLN A 17 -16.46 11.38 -36.83
C GLN A 17 -15.52 10.18 -36.82
N PRO A 18 -14.66 10.02 -37.84
CA PRO A 18 -13.64 9.00 -37.81
C PRO A 18 -13.02 9.12 -36.41
N GLN A 19 -13.22 8.08 -35.58
CA GLN A 19 -12.45 8.01 -34.35
C GLN A 19 -11.04 7.95 -34.89
N GLU A 20 -10.32 9.08 -34.82
CA GLU A 20 -8.88 9.06 -34.89
C GLU A 20 -8.50 7.94 -33.94
N GLU A 21 -8.02 6.83 -34.49
CA GLU A 21 -7.37 5.80 -33.70
C GLU A 21 -6.27 6.57 -33.00
N GLU A 22 -6.54 7.01 -31.78
CA GLU A 22 -5.55 7.61 -30.89
C GLU A 22 -4.43 6.59 -30.93
N ASP A 23 -3.33 6.98 -31.58
CA ASP A 23 -2.16 6.15 -31.81
C ASP A 23 -1.52 5.98 -30.44
N TYR A 24 -2.14 5.12 -29.62
CA TYR A 24 -1.72 4.83 -28.27
C TYR A 24 -0.37 4.18 -28.43
N GLU A 25 0.67 4.99 -28.21
CA GLU A 25 2.05 4.56 -28.22
C GLU A 25 2.14 3.26 -27.43
N LYS A 26 2.34 2.16 -28.17
CA LYS A 26 2.17 0.82 -27.65
C LYS A 26 3.22 0.61 -26.57
N LEU A 27 2.80 0.70 -25.30
CA LEU A 27 3.72 0.58 -24.18
C LEU A 27 4.48 -0.76 -24.28
N PRO A 28 5.77 -0.78 -23.87
CA PRO A 28 6.55 -2.00 -23.91
C PRO A 28 5.86 -3.10 -23.07
N PRO A 29 5.93 -4.37 -23.52
CA PRO A 29 5.29 -5.46 -22.81
C PRO A 29 5.88 -5.62 -21.41
N ILE A 30 5.00 -5.87 -20.43
CA ILE A 30 5.41 -6.11 -19.05
C ILE A 30 6.16 -7.42 -18.96
N THR A 31 7.44 -7.34 -18.61
CA THR A 31 8.30 -8.50 -18.42
C THR A 31 8.15 -9.11 -17.03
N LEU A 32 8.66 -10.33 -16.87
CA LEU A 32 8.83 -10.96 -15.56
C LEU A 32 9.67 -10.10 -14.60
N PHE A 33 10.68 -9.38 -15.11
CA PHE A 33 11.50 -8.51 -14.28
C PHE A 33 10.67 -7.39 -13.66
N HIS A 34 9.86 -6.68 -14.44
CA HIS A 34 8.96 -5.66 -13.90
C HIS A 34 8.09 -6.23 -12.77
N LYS A 35 7.53 -7.44 -12.97
CA LYS A 35 6.74 -8.12 -11.94
C LYS A 35 7.54 -8.38 -10.66
N ILE A 36 8.77 -8.88 -10.78
CA ILE A 36 9.66 -9.13 -9.64
C ILE A 36 10.05 -7.82 -8.94
N THR A 37 10.39 -6.78 -9.70
CA THR A 37 10.73 -5.46 -9.15
C THR A 37 9.56 -4.88 -8.36
N PHE A 38 8.35 -4.91 -8.91
CA PHE A 38 7.16 -4.39 -8.21
C PHE A 38 6.73 -5.27 -7.04
N ALA A 39 6.95 -6.59 -7.10
CA ALA A 39 6.79 -7.46 -5.96
C ALA A 39 7.75 -7.07 -4.82
N LEU A 40 9.04 -6.87 -5.13
CA LEU A 40 10.03 -6.44 -4.14
C LEU A 40 9.76 -5.05 -3.58
N LEU A 41 9.37 -4.09 -4.43
CA LEU A 41 8.95 -2.75 -3.98
C LEU A 41 7.69 -2.82 -3.10
N GLY A 42 6.75 -3.71 -3.43
CA GLY A 42 5.59 -4.02 -2.61
C GLY A 42 6.01 -4.51 -1.23
N ILE A 43 6.92 -5.49 -1.14
CA ILE A 43 7.43 -5.93 0.17
C ILE A 43 8.08 -4.77 0.94
N CYS A 44 8.96 -4.00 0.27
CA CYS A 44 9.65 -2.88 0.90
C CYS A 44 8.69 -1.79 1.40
N SER A 45 7.52 -1.61 0.75
CA SER A 45 6.56 -0.54 1.04
C SER A 45 6.10 -0.47 2.50
N LEU A 46 5.92 -1.61 3.17
CA LEU A 46 5.45 -1.67 4.55
C LEU A 46 6.35 -2.47 5.47
N THR A 47 7.47 -3.02 4.98
CA THR A 47 8.36 -3.84 5.81
C THR A 47 8.92 -3.08 7.01
N GLY A 48 9.40 -1.84 6.84
CA GLY A 48 9.89 -1.03 7.96
C GLY A 48 8.79 -0.69 8.97
N TRP A 49 7.61 -0.28 8.50
CA TRP A 49 6.47 0.01 9.38
C TRP A 49 6.00 -1.23 10.14
N ASN A 50 5.79 -2.35 9.44
CA ASN A 50 5.39 -3.62 10.05
C ASN A 50 6.42 -4.12 11.06
N SER A 51 7.72 -3.86 10.82
CA SER A 51 8.75 -4.18 11.81
C SER A 51 8.65 -3.32 13.07
N ILE A 52 8.30 -2.03 12.94
CA ILE A 52 8.09 -1.13 14.09
C ILE A 52 6.86 -1.57 14.89
N LEU A 53 5.75 -1.88 14.22
CA LEU A 53 4.53 -2.41 14.85
C LEU A 53 4.82 -3.69 15.64
N ASN A 54 5.62 -4.59 15.07
CA ASN A 54 6.00 -5.83 15.73
C ASN A 54 6.98 -5.66 16.89
N ALA A 55 7.61 -4.48 17.02
CA ALA A 55 8.52 -4.11 18.09
C ALA A 55 7.88 -3.27 19.21
N PHE A 56 6.54 -3.14 19.23
CA PHE A 56 5.90 -2.33 20.27
C PHE A 56 6.13 -2.85 21.68
N ASP A 57 6.20 -4.16 21.88
CA ASP A 57 6.59 -4.78 23.15
C ASP A 57 8.02 -4.40 23.54
N PHE A 58 8.96 -4.46 22.60
CA PHE A 58 10.33 -3.99 22.81
C PHE A 58 10.37 -2.52 23.22
N PHE A 59 9.67 -1.63 22.51
CA PHE A 59 9.66 -0.21 22.86
C PHE A 59 8.91 0.06 24.17
N GLN A 60 7.88 -0.71 24.52
CA GLN A 60 7.19 -0.62 25.82
C GLN A 60 8.08 -1.08 26.97
N ASP A 61 8.95 -2.08 26.76
CA ASP A 61 9.98 -2.48 27.74
C ASP A 61 11.02 -1.37 27.94
N LYS A 62 11.48 -0.72 26.85
CA LYS A 62 12.50 0.35 26.94
C LYS A 62 11.96 1.70 27.39
N PHE A 63 10.69 1.98 27.12
CA PHE A 63 9.99 3.23 27.46
C PHE A 63 8.64 2.88 28.11
N PRO A 64 8.65 2.47 29.39
CA PRO A 64 7.46 1.96 30.03
C PRO A 64 6.41 3.06 30.26
N LYS A 65 5.14 2.71 30.05
CA LYS A 65 3.98 3.63 30.06
C LYS A 65 3.79 4.43 31.36
N HIS A 66 4.37 3.99 32.48
CA HIS A 66 4.27 4.74 33.74
C HIS A 66 5.15 5.99 33.76
N ASP A 67 6.29 5.95 33.06
CA ASP A 67 7.27 7.04 32.99
C ASP A 67 7.21 7.82 31.67
N TYR A 68 6.63 7.21 30.63
CA TYR A 68 6.60 7.72 29.27
C TYR A 68 5.22 7.61 28.64
N VAL A 69 5.05 8.26 27.49
CA VAL A 69 3.84 8.14 26.68
C VAL A 69 3.65 6.71 26.19
N ASP A 70 2.40 6.31 25.94
CA ASP A 70 2.08 4.99 25.40
C ASP A 70 2.63 4.85 23.97
N VAL A 71 3.77 4.18 23.84
CA VAL A 71 4.50 4.09 22.56
C VAL A 71 3.67 3.45 21.46
N ALA A 72 2.82 2.45 21.77
CA ALA A 72 2.00 1.78 20.77
C ALA A 72 0.94 2.73 20.17
N PHE A 73 0.49 3.69 20.98
CA PHE A 73 -0.49 4.69 20.59
C PHE A 73 0.13 5.91 19.91
N TYR A 74 1.25 6.42 20.42
CA TYR A 74 1.83 7.67 19.93
C TYR A 74 2.83 7.49 18.79
N PHE A 75 3.51 6.34 18.63
CA PHE A 75 4.48 6.13 17.54
C PHE A 75 3.89 6.21 16.12
N PRO A 76 2.64 5.79 15.87
CA PRO A 76 2.00 6.01 14.56
C PRO A 76 1.88 7.49 14.18
N ILE A 77 1.63 8.38 15.15
CA ILE A 77 1.25 9.78 14.87
C ILE A 77 2.32 10.52 14.04
N PRO A 78 3.62 10.53 14.41
CA PRO A 78 4.65 11.19 13.62
C PRO A 78 4.76 10.67 12.18
N ILE A 79 4.66 9.36 11.98
CA ILE A 79 4.70 8.72 10.66
C ILE A 79 3.49 9.15 9.84
N MET A 80 2.29 9.15 10.41
CA MET A 80 1.08 9.53 9.70
C MET A 80 1.08 11.02 9.30
N CYS A 81 1.54 11.89 10.20
CA CYS A 81 1.71 13.31 9.91
C CYS A 81 2.71 13.54 8.77
N SER A 82 3.87 12.89 8.79
CA SER A 82 4.86 13.04 7.71
C SER A 82 4.39 12.39 6.41
N ASN A 83 3.72 11.23 6.46
CA ASN A 83 3.11 10.59 5.31
C ASN A 83 2.14 11.52 4.58
N PHE A 84 1.27 12.18 5.34
CA PHE A 84 0.29 13.15 4.84
C PHE A 84 0.98 14.35 4.17
N LEU A 85 1.94 14.99 4.85
CA LEU A 85 2.65 16.15 4.34
C LEU A 85 3.43 15.84 3.05
N VAL A 86 4.10 14.68 3.00
CA VAL A 86 4.83 14.22 1.81
C VAL A 86 3.87 13.85 0.69
N GLY A 87 2.72 13.24 0.98
CA GLY A 87 1.69 12.95 -0.01
C GLY A 87 1.16 14.21 -0.72
N ILE A 88 0.86 15.26 0.05
CA ILE A 88 0.48 16.58 -0.52
C ILE A 88 1.62 17.13 -1.38
N THR A 89 2.83 17.14 -0.82
CA THR A 89 4.00 17.68 -1.51
C THR A 89 4.24 16.98 -2.85
N LEU A 90 4.19 15.64 -2.88
CA LEU A 90 4.39 14.87 -4.11
C LEU A 90 3.27 15.05 -5.14
N THR A 91 2.06 15.34 -4.71
CA THR A 91 0.98 15.70 -5.65
C THR A 91 1.30 17.01 -6.38
N LEU A 92 1.98 17.96 -5.71
CA LEU A 92 2.34 19.26 -6.28
C LEU A 92 3.63 19.23 -7.11
N ILE A 93 4.69 18.58 -6.61
CA ILE A 93 6.04 18.63 -7.20
C ILE A 93 6.53 17.28 -7.73
N GLY A 94 5.75 16.21 -7.59
CA GLY A 94 6.17 14.84 -7.90
C GLY A 94 6.50 14.60 -9.37
N ASN A 95 6.08 15.46 -10.29
CA ASN A 95 6.46 15.33 -11.70
C ASN A 95 7.85 15.92 -12.00
N ASN A 96 8.42 16.72 -11.08
CA ASN A 96 9.70 17.40 -11.30
C ASN A 96 10.93 16.59 -10.87
N ILE A 97 10.73 15.50 -10.11
CA ILE A 97 11.83 14.69 -9.59
C ILE A 97 11.73 13.28 -10.20
N PRO A 98 12.75 12.80 -10.92
CA PRO A 98 12.71 11.48 -11.57
C PRO A 98 12.57 10.33 -10.55
N PHE A 99 11.76 9.32 -10.92
CA PHE A 99 11.53 8.14 -10.08
C PHE A 99 12.81 7.35 -9.80
N GLU A 100 13.74 7.32 -10.76
CA GLU A 100 15.01 6.56 -10.68
C GLU A 100 15.91 7.06 -9.56
N LYS A 101 15.81 8.35 -9.20
CA LYS A 101 16.58 8.93 -8.10
C LYS A 101 15.84 8.83 -6.78
N ARG A 102 14.52 9.04 -6.83
CA ARG A 102 13.68 9.16 -5.64
C ARG A 102 13.50 7.83 -4.91
N ILE A 103 13.18 6.75 -5.63
CA ILE A 103 12.93 5.44 -4.99
C ILE A 103 14.18 4.92 -4.27
N PRO A 104 15.38 4.85 -4.88
CA PRO A 104 16.57 4.38 -4.18
C PRO A 104 16.99 5.30 -3.03
N PHE A 105 16.83 6.62 -3.16
CA PHE A 105 17.10 7.57 -2.07
C PHE A 105 16.20 7.28 -0.87
N ALA A 106 14.89 7.12 -1.11
CA ALA A 106 13.92 6.82 -0.06
C ALA A 106 14.22 5.48 0.64
N LEU A 107 14.50 4.42 -0.13
CA LEU A 107 14.85 3.10 0.44
C LEU A 107 16.11 3.16 1.32
N ARG A 108 17.14 3.91 0.91
CA ARG A 108 18.36 4.10 1.73
C ARG A 108 18.09 4.90 3.00
N GLY A 109 17.24 5.94 2.90
CA GLY A 109 16.78 6.69 4.06
C GLY A 109 16.01 5.82 5.06
N ALA A 110 15.13 4.95 4.56
CA ALA A 110 14.39 3.96 5.37
C ALA A 110 15.33 2.97 6.09
N VAL A 111 16.39 2.49 5.43
CA VAL A 111 17.42 1.66 6.08
C VAL A 111 18.05 2.40 7.27
N LEU A 112 18.50 3.63 7.05
CA LEU A 112 19.19 4.39 8.10
C LEU A 112 18.27 4.63 9.28
N THR A 113 17.02 5.00 9.03
CA THR A 113 16.02 5.27 10.08
C THR A 113 15.68 4.02 10.89
N ILE A 114 15.50 2.84 10.27
CA ILE A 114 15.31 1.56 10.98
C ILE A 114 16.56 1.16 11.80
N ILE A 115 17.77 1.40 11.31
CA ILE A 115 18.99 1.17 12.10
C ILE A 115 19.03 2.12 13.29
N PHE A 116 18.77 3.42 13.08
CA PHE A 116 18.82 4.41 14.15
C PHE A 116 17.76 4.16 15.23
N ILE A 117 16.52 3.82 14.86
CA ILE A 117 15.47 3.55 15.87
C ILE A 117 15.84 2.38 16.77
N CYS A 118 16.45 1.32 16.20
CA CYS A 118 16.98 0.18 16.95
C CYS A 118 18.09 0.61 17.93
N LEU A 119 19.09 1.33 17.42
CA LEU A 119 20.22 1.78 18.24
C LEU A 119 19.76 2.72 19.37
N ILE A 120 18.83 3.63 19.11
CA ILE A 120 18.27 4.51 20.14
C ILE A 120 17.54 3.69 21.21
N GLY A 121 16.73 2.71 20.80
CA GLY A 121 16.03 1.81 21.74
C GLY A 121 16.99 1.04 22.66
N ILE A 122 18.12 0.58 22.13
CA ILE A 122 19.12 -0.18 22.89
C ILE A 122 19.96 0.73 23.80
N TYR A 123 20.53 1.81 23.25
CA TYR A 123 21.55 2.62 23.94
C TYR A 123 20.98 3.77 24.77
N LEU A 124 19.77 4.25 24.48
CA LEU A 124 19.13 5.39 25.14
C LEU A 124 17.82 5.01 25.83
N LYS A 125 17.66 3.73 26.21
CA LYS A 125 16.51 3.23 26.97
C LYS A 125 16.25 4.04 28.24
N GLN A 126 14.98 4.21 28.60
CA GLN A 126 14.56 4.93 29.81
C GLN A 126 15.17 6.34 29.93
N THR A 127 15.32 7.05 28.81
CA THR A 127 15.69 8.47 28.81
C THR A 127 14.69 9.30 28.01
N GLN A 128 14.41 10.52 28.49
CA GLN A 128 13.55 11.48 27.76
C GLN A 128 14.17 11.89 26.40
N ALA A 129 15.51 11.91 26.33
CA ALA A 129 16.22 12.13 25.08
C ALA A 129 16.03 10.96 24.10
N GLY A 130 16.08 9.72 24.58
CA GLY A 130 15.85 8.52 23.76
C GLY A 130 14.48 8.52 23.10
N ILE A 131 13.42 8.75 23.89
CA ILE A 131 12.06 8.81 23.33
C ILE A 131 11.91 9.97 22.34
N ALA A 132 12.39 11.18 22.66
CA ALA A 132 12.32 12.32 21.74
C ALA A 132 13.05 12.04 20.40
N LEU A 133 14.22 11.39 20.46
CA LEU A 133 14.96 10.98 19.25
C LEU A 133 14.21 9.92 18.45
N VAL A 134 13.54 8.95 19.09
CA VAL A 134 12.68 7.98 18.39
C VAL A 134 11.58 8.71 17.62
N PHE A 135 10.89 9.67 18.24
CA PHE A 135 9.85 10.46 17.55
C PHE A 135 10.40 11.20 16.32
N ILE A 136 11.58 11.81 16.45
CA ILE A 136 12.24 12.49 15.31
C ILE A 136 12.56 11.48 14.20
N VAL A 137 13.10 10.31 14.54
CA VAL A 137 13.42 9.26 13.56
C VAL A 137 12.15 8.72 12.89
N LEU A 138 11.04 8.59 13.64
CA LEU A 138 9.73 8.18 13.09
C LEU A 138 9.17 9.21 12.10
N ILE A 139 9.38 10.51 12.31
CA ILE A 139 9.05 11.54 11.30
C ILE A 139 9.80 11.24 10.00
N PHE A 140 11.12 11.05 10.07
CA PHE A 140 11.94 10.74 8.90
C PHE A 140 11.57 9.40 8.25
N GLN A 141 11.24 8.38 9.04
CA GLN A 141 10.75 7.10 8.54
C GLN A 141 9.51 7.31 7.66
N GLY A 142 8.50 8.04 8.16
CA GLY A 142 7.30 8.32 7.36
C GLY A 142 7.58 9.19 6.13
N ILE A 143 8.55 10.12 6.19
CA ILE A 143 8.98 10.86 4.98
C ILE A 143 9.48 9.89 3.91
N PHE A 144 10.39 8.98 4.27
CA PHE A 144 10.99 8.05 3.31
C PHE A 144 10.00 6.98 2.83
N ASP A 145 9.18 6.43 3.73
CA ASP A 145 8.14 5.47 3.36
C ASP A 145 7.13 6.11 2.40
N SER A 146 6.57 7.27 2.74
CA SER A 146 5.64 7.98 1.86
C SER A 146 6.28 8.31 0.51
N LEU A 147 7.54 8.77 0.50
CA LEU A 147 8.26 9.10 -0.72
C LEU A 147 8.41 7.89 -1.65
N MET A 148 8.73 6.73 -1.08
CA MET A 148 8.90 5.49 -1.82
C MET A 148 7.55 4.94 -2.30
N ILE A 149 6.55 4.84 -1.41
CA ILE A 149 5.24 4.25 -1.73
C ILE A 149 4.53 5.08 -2.81
N ASN A 150 4.42 6.40 -2.65
CA ASN A 150 3.79 7.27 -3.64
C ASN A 150 4.44 7.14 -5.01
N SER A 151 5.76 6.98 -5.03
CA SER A 151 6.50 6.84 -6.29
C SER A 151 6.41 5.46 -6.92
N ALA A 152 6.38 4.39 -6.13
CA ALA A 152 6.12 3.05 -6.65
C ALA A 152 4.68 2.93 -7.17
N VAL A 153 3.71 3.53 -6.47
CA VAL A 153 2.30 3.57 -6.91
C VAL A 153 2.15 4.38 -8.20
N ALA A 154 2.73 5.58 -8.29
CA ALA A 154 2.71 6.37 -9.52
C ALA A 154 3.41 5.64 -10.68
N LEU A 155 4.57 5.02 -10.43
CA LEU A 155 5.31 4.29 -11.46
C LEU A 155 4.57 3.02 -11.95
N SER A 156 3.94 2.27 -11.04
CA SER A 156 3.12 1.11 -11.42
C SER A 156 1.85 1.53 -12.14
N GLY A 157 1.23 2.62 -11.66
CA GLY A 157 0.05 3.24 -12.24
C GLY A 157 0.29 3.73 -13.66
N ALA A 158 1.50 4.20 -14.01
CA ALA A 158 1.82 4.62 -15.37
C ALA A 158 1.60 3.53 -16.43
N THR A 159 1.61 2.24 -16.06
CA THR A 159 1.38 1.13 -16.98
C THR A 159 -0.10 0.91 -17.30
N GLN A 160 -0.44 0.65 -18.57
CA GLN A 160 -1.85 0.49 -18.99
C GLN A 160 -2.55 -0.77 -18.42
N SER A 161 -1.80 -1.82 -18.07
CA SER A 161 -2.40 -3.13 -17.75
C SER A 161 -2.98 -3.27 -16.33
N GLY A 162 -2.64 -2.36 -15.40
CA GLY A 162 -2.96 -2.52 -13.97
C GLY A 162 -2.28 -3.72 -13.28
N VAL A 163 -1.56 -4.58 -14.02
CA VAL A 163 -0.94 -5.80 -13.49
C VAL A 163 0.14 -5.47 -12.47
N LEU A 164 0.97 -4.45 -12.74
CA LEU A 164 2.08 -4.11 -11.85
C LEU A 164 1.61 -3.50 -10.53
N ILE A 165 0.57 -2.68 -10.55
CA ILE A 165 0.02 -2.09 -9.32
C ILE A 165 -0.70 -3.15 -8.48
N SER A 166 -1.39 -4.10 -9.10
CA SER A 166 -1.95 -5.26 -8.38
C SER A 166 -0.86 -6.11 -7.73
N ILE A 167 0.24 -6.39 -8.44
CA ILE A 167 1.38 -7.12 -7.88
C ILE A 167 1.98 -6.34 -6.70
N PHE A 168 2.19 -5.03 -6.85
CA PHE A 168 2.71 -4.18 -5.78
C PHE A 168 1.88 -4.33 -4.50
N TRP A 169 0.55 -4.13 -4.57
CA TRP A 169 -0.33 -4.22 -3.40
C TRP A 169 -0.44 -5.61 -2.80
N ASN A 170 -0.45 -6.66 -3.63
CA ASN A 170 -0.43 -8.05 -3.13
C ASN A 170 0.84 -8.32 -2.30
N PHE A 171 1.99 -7.84 -2.76
CA PHE A 171 3.25 -8.02 -2.06
C PHE A 171 3.43 -7.05 -0.88
N THR A 172 2.77 -5.88 -0.91
CA THR A 172 2.59 -5.01 0.25
C THR A 172 1.86 -5.75 1.37
N ALA A 173 0.75 -6.44 1.09
CA ALA A 173 0.05 -7.27 2.08
C ALA A 173 0.92 -8.45 2.56
N LEU A 174 1.64 -9.11 1.64
CA LEU A 174 2.55 -10.20 1.98
C LEU A 174 3.65 -9.77 2.97
N SER A 175 4.10 -8.50 2.92
CA SER A 175 5.09 -7.98 3.88
C SER A 175 4.65 -8.11 5.33
N GLY A 176 3.36 -7.90 5.63
CA GLY A 176 2.81 -8.05 6.98
C GLY A 176 2.86 -9.50 7.45
N ILE A 177 2.52 -10.44 6.56
CA ILE A 177 2.62 -11.88 6.84
C ILE A 177 4.07 -12.26 7.12
N ILE A 178 5.02 -11.81 6.29
CA ILE A 178 6.45 -12.08 6.48
C ILE A 178 6.91 -11.58 7.86
N MET A 179 6.57 -10.34 8.23
CA MET A 179 6.97 -9.76 9.53
C MET A 179 6.36 -10.51 10.72
N ASN A 180 5.11 -10.96 10.62
CA ASN A 180 4.48 -11.76 11.67
C ASN A 180 5.13 -13.13 11.81
N VAL A 181 5.44 -13.81 10.71
CA VAL A 181 6.19 -15.08 10.73
C VAL A 181 7.56 -14.87 11.37
N LEU A 182 8.27 -13.79 11.03
CA LEU A 182 9.56 -13.47 11.64
C LEU A 182 9.43 -13.22 13.15
N ARG A 183 8.36 -12.55 13.60
CA ARG A 183 8.09 -12.36 15.03
C ARG A 183 7.84 -13.69 15.75
N PHE A 184 7.08 -14.61 15.16
CA PHE A 184 6.90 -15.96 15.71
C PHE A 184 8.22 -16.73 15.80
N ILE A 185 9.07 -16.64 14.76
CA ILE A 185 10.41 -17.24 14.77
C ILE A 185 11.27 -16.63 15.88
N ALA A 186 11.25 -15.30 16.03
CA ALA A 186 12.00 -14.60 17.07
C ALA A 186 11.57 -15.05 18.47
N PHE A 187 10.27 -15.13 18.75
CA PHE A 187 9.76 -15.65 20.02
C PHE A 187 10.09 -17.12 20.25
N GLY A 188 10.05 -17.94 19.21
CA GLY A 188 10.44 -19.36 19.30
C GLY A 188 11.93 -19.55 19.56
N ALA A 189 12.78 -18.70 18.99
CA ALA A 189 14.24 -18.82 19.09
C ALA A 189 14.82 -18.19 20.37
N PHE A 190 14.32 -17.02 20.78
CA PHE A 190 14.88 -16.23 21.88
C PHE A 190 14.00 -16.21 23.14
N GLY A 191 12.73 -16.61 23.02
CA GLY A 191 11.74 -16.49 24.09
C GLY A 191 11.22 -15.06 24.26
N LEU A 192 10.26 -14.89 25.17
CA LEU A 192 9.64 -13.59 25.47
C LEU A 192 10.52 -12.67 26.33
N GLN A 193 11.58 -13.21 26.93
CA GLN A 193 12.45 -12.47 27.86
C GLN A 193 13.55 -11.68 27.13
N ASP A 194 13.94 -12.12 25.94
CA ASP A 194 15.04 -11.53 25.16
C ASP A 194 14.50 -10.78 23.93
N LEU A 195 13.73 -9.73 24.23
CA LEU A 195 13.12 -8.86 23.23
C LEU A 195 14.17 -8.14 22.37
N ASP A 196 15.37 -7.90 22.90
CA ASP A 196 16.44 -7.17 22.22
C ASP A 196 16.95 -7.97 21.01
N ASN A 197 17.29 -9.25 21.21
CA ASN A 197 17.77 -10.11 20.12
C ASN A 197 16.65 -10.44 19.11
N GLY A 198 15.43 -10.66 19.61
CA GLY A 198 14.26 -10.87 18.75
C GLY A 198 13.98 -9.67 17.84
N THR A 199 14.04 -8.46 18.40
CA THR A 199 13.82 -7.20 17.66
C THR A 199 14.92 -6.94 16.64
N CYS A 200 16.17 -7.16 17.02
CA CYS A 200 17.30 -7.03 16.10
C CYS A 200 17.15 -7.95 14.88
N LEU A 201 16.62 -9.17 15.04
CA LEU A 201 16.42 -10.11 13.94
C LEU A 201 15.52 -9.54 12.84
N TYR A 202 14.29 -9.12 13.17
CA TYR A 202 13.36 -8.65 12.13
C TYR A 202 13.71 -7.24 11.62
N PHE A 203 14.37 -6.38 12.41
CA PHE A 203 14.96 -5.13 11.90
C PHE A 203 16.12 -5.38 10.93
N ALA A 204 16.96 -6.40 11.17
CA ALA A 204 18.01 -6.80 10.23
C ALA A 204 17.42 -7.33 8.92
N VAL A 205 16.37 -8.15 8.99
CA VAL A 205 15.66 -8.64 7.80
C VAL A 205 14.98 -7.49 7.03
N ALA A 206 14.34 -6.55 7.74
CA ALA A 206 13.77 -5.36 7.12
C ALA A 206 14.83 -4.51 6.39
N THR A 207 15.98 -4.30 7.04
CA THR A 207 17.15 -3.62 6.47
C THR A 207 17.64 -4.33 5.20
N LEU A 208 17.73 -5.67 5.24
CA LEU A 208 18.13 -6.46 4.08
C LEU A 208 17.17 -6.28 2.89
N PHE A 209 15.86 -6.31 3.13
CA PHE A 209 14.87 -6.06 2.07
C PHE A 209 15.05 -4.68 1.43
N TYR A 210 15.21 -3.63 2.25
CA TYR A 210 15.44 -2.28 1.72
C TYR A 210 16.77 -2.16 0.96
N LEU A 211 17.85 -2.78 1.44
CA LEU A 211 19.14 -2.79 0.74
C LEU A 211 19.01 -3.49 -0.61
N VAL A 212 18.43 -4.69 -0.64
CA VAL A 212 18.18 -5.45 -1.87
C VAL A 212 17.30 -4.67 -2.83
N GLY A 213 16.20 -4.08 -2.35
CA GLY A 213 15.33 -3.21 -3.16
C GLY A 213 16.06 -1.99 -3.73
N SER A 214 16.96 -1.37 -2.95
CA SER A 214 17.73 -0.20 -3.38
C SER A 214 18.82 -0.51 -4.41
N ILE A 215 19.37 -1.73 -4.39
CA ILE A 215 20.40 -2.20 -5.32
C ILE A 215 19.74 -2.71 -6.61
N LEU A 216 18.62 -3.43 -6.48
CA LEU A 216 17.90 -4.03 -7.61
C LEU A 216 17.01 -3.05 -8.38
N GLY A 217 16.70 -1.87 -7.83
CA GLY A 217 16.02 -0.79 -8.56
C GLY A 217 16.95 0.39 -8.88
N PRO A 218 16.86 1.08 -10.04
CA PRO A 218 16.43 0.70 -11.38
C PRO A 218 17.50 1.05 -12.48
N ALA A 219 18.78 1.23 -12.19
CA ALA A 219 19.71 1.79 -13.19
C ALA A 219 20.53 0.75 -14.01
N PRO A 220 21.23 -0.24 -13.40
CA PRO A 220 22.17 -1.07 -14.16
C PRO A 220 21.48 -2.18 -14.97
N PHE A 221 20.37 -2.72 -14.45
CA PHE A 221 19.66 -3.82 -15.10
C PHE A 221 18.75 -3.35 -16.25
N PHE A 222 18.12 -2.18 -16.13
CA PHE A 222 17.25 -1.63 -17.18
C PHE A 222 18.00 -1.40 -18.51
N ILE A 223 19.29 -1.02 -18.47
CA ILE A 223 20.14 -0.91 -19.67
C ILE A 223 20.41 -2.29 -20.29
N PHE A 224 20.67 -3.31 -19.47
CA PHE A 224 20.94 -4.67 -19.93
C PHE A 224 19.69 -5.36 -20.53
N THR A 225 18.54 -5.29 -19.85
CA THR A 225 17.30 -5.90 -20.37
C THR A 225 16.75 -5.22 -21.61
N ASN A 226 16.95 -3.91 -21.77
CA ASN A 226 16.49 -3.21 -22.97
C ASN A 226 17.24 -3.69 -24.24
N TYR A 227 18.54 -3.99 -24.12
CA TYR A 227 19.32 -4.58 -25.21
C TYR A 227 18.98 -6.06 -25.46
N VAL A 228 18.73 -6.86 -24.43
CA VAL A 228 18.40 -8.29 -24.60
C VAL A 228 16.98 -8.49 -25.16
N GLN A 229 15.99 -7.69 -24.74
CA GLN A 229 14.62 -7.79 -25.25
C GLN A 229 14.48 -7.35 -26.72
N THR A 230 15.25 -6.36 -27.15
CA THR A 230 15.22 -5.86 -28.54
C THR A 230 15.64 -6.95 -29.54
N PHE A 231 16.54 -7.87 -29.14
CA PHE A 231 17.00 -8.96 -30.01
C PHE A 231 16.23 -10.28 -29.85
N MET A 232 15.38 -10.44 -28.83
CA MET A 232 14.65 -11.69 -28.58
C MET A 232 13.22 -11.72 -29.12
N LEU A 233 12.56 -10.58 -29.31
CA LEU A 233 11.12 -10.52 -29.55
C LEU A 233 10.71 -9.90 -30.89
N PHE A 234 11.66 -9.34 -31.65
CA PHE A 234 11.39 -8.93 -33.02
C PHE A 234 12.16 -9.83 -34.00
N PRO A 235 11.47 -10.48 -34.97
CA PRO A 235 10.04 -10.30 -35.32
C PRO A 235 9.04 -11.40 -34.87
N GLY A 236 9.38 -12.33 -33.98
CA GLY A 236 8.71 -13.66 -33.95
C GLY A 236 7.34 -13.87 -33.24
N VAL A 237 7.01 -13.21 -32.11
CA VAL A 237 6.10 -13.88 -31.13
C VAL A 237 4.90 -13.05 -30.61
N SER A 238 4.45 -12.01 -31.33
CA SER A 238 3.38 -11.12 -30.80
C SER A 238 2.00 -11.27 -31.47
N VAL A 239 1.77 -12.30 -32.29
CA VAL A 239 0.59 -12.38 -33.17
C VAL A 239 -0.67 -13.01 -32.52
N PHE A 240 -0.60 -13.62 -31.34
CA PHE A 240 -1.75 -14.36 -30.76
C PHE A 240 -1.69 -14.22 -29.22
N GLN A 241 -2.74 -13.97 -28.42
CA GLN A 241 -4.10 -14.54 -28.37
C GLN A 241 -4.92 -13.81 -27.27
N LYS A 242 -6.24 -14.03 -27.25
CA LYS A 242 -7.29 -13.09 -26.80
C LYS A 242 -8.20 -13.75 -25.69
N PRO A 243 -9.45 -13.31 -25.37
CA PRO A 243 -9.89 -12.80 -24.05
C PRO A 243 -11.26 -13.36 -23.52
N SER A 244 -11.40 -13.92 -22.34
CA SER A 244 -12.73 -13.93 -21.63
C SER A 244 -12.64 -14.53 -20.23
N TYR A 245 -13.58 -14.15 -19.37
CA TYR A 245 -13.75 -14.66 -18.01
C TYR A 245 -15.02 -15.51 -17.90
N THR A 246 -14.95 -16.60 -17.15
CA THR A 246 -15.89 -17.74 -17.23
C THR A 246 -16.77 -17.96 -16.00
N LEU A 247 -16.52 -17.29 -14.86
CA LEU A 247 -17.00 -17.87 -13.58
C LEU A 247 -18.40 -17.47 -13.11
N ILE A 248 -18.88 -16.23 -13.30
CA ILE A 248 -20.22 -15.83 -12.84
C ILE A 248 -20.86 -14.87 -13.84
N GLN A 249 -22.01 -15.25 -14.39
CA GLN A 249 -22.75 -14.42 -15.36
C GLN A 249 -23.67 -13.42 -14.66
N ASN A 250 -23.66 -12.18 -15.15
CA ASN A 250 -24.60 -11.11 -14.80
C ASN A 250 -26.04 -11.58 -15.09
N PRO A 251 -27.07 -11.34 -14.23
CA PRO A 251 -27.19 -10.22 -13.28
C PRO A 251 -27.20 -10.58 -11.77
N PHE A 252 -26.97 -11.83 -11.39
CA PHE A 252 -27.17 -12.29 -10.00
C PHE A 252 -26.12 -11.82 -8.98
N VAL A 253 -24.98 -11.31 -9.45
CA VAL A 253 -23.87 -10.83 -8.61
C VAL A 253 -24.32 -9.71 -7.68
N LEU A 254 -25.14 -8.78 -8.19
CA LEU A 254 -25.61 -7.62 -7.44
C LEU A 254 -26.57 -8.02 -6.30
N VAL A 255 -27.48 -8.96 -6.58
CA VAL A 255 -28.45 -9.46 -5.59
C VAL A 255 -27.73 -10.25 -4.48
N PHE A 256 -26.72 -11.04 -4.84
CA PHE A 256 -25.94 -11.82 -3.88
C PHE A 256 -25.12 -10.92 -2.95
N MET A 257 -24.48 -9.87 -3.50
CA MET A 257 -23.73 -8.89 -2.72
C MET A 257 -24.64 -8.06 -1.80
N CYS A 258 -25.78 -7.57 -2.29
CA CYS A 258 -26.73 -6.80 -1.46
C CYS A 258 -27.40 -7.65 -0.37
N THR A 259 -27.63 -8.94 -0.61
CA THR A 259 -28.24 -9.84 0.40
C THR A 259 -27.26 -10.13 1.54
N ILE A 260 -25.99 -10.38 1.23
CA ILE A 260 -24.93 -10.60 2.25
C ILE A 260 -24.74 -9.33 3.10
N TYR A 261 -24.77 -8.15 2.49
CA TYR A 261 -24.65 -6.87 3.19
C TYR A 261 -25.80 -6.64 4.19
N ASN A 262 -27.06 -6.84 3.76
CA ASN A 262 -28.24 -6.61 4.62
C ASN A 262 -28.39 -7.66 5.75
N LEU A 263 -27.90 -8.88 5.55
CA LEU A 263 -27.85 -9.91 6.61
C LEU A 263 -26.81 -9.58 7.69
N GLY A 264 -25.68 -8.98 7.29
CA GLY A 264 -24.69 -8.45 8.23
C GLY A 264 -25.24 -7.31 9.08
N ASP A 265 -26.00 -6.40 8.47
CA ASP A 265 -26.55 -5.22 9.15
C ASP A 265 -27.68 -5.58 10.15
N LEU A 266 -28.55 -6.54 9.80
CA LEU A 266 -29.66 -6.98 10.65
C LEU A 266 -29.19 -7.71 11.94
N THR A 267 -28.03 -8.37 11.89
CA THR A 267 -27.50 -9.14 13.03
C THR A 267 -26.77 -8.28 14.06
N VAL A 268 -26.29 -7.10 13.67
CA VAL A 268 -25.54 -6.17 14.55
C VAL A 268 -26.47 -5.18 15.26
N ALA A 269 -27.62 -4.82 14.69
CA ALA A 269 -28.44 -3.71 15.17
C ALA A 269 -29.30 -4.00 16.42
N ARG A 270 -29.38 -5.24 16.95
CA ARG A 270 -30.44 -5.59 17.92
C ARG A 270 -30.03 -5.89 19.36
N ASN A 271 -28.74 -5.99 19.68
CA ASN A 271 -28.30 -6.22 21.06
C ASN A 271 -27.05 -5.39 21.35
N GLN A 272 -27.09 -4.59 22.42
CA GLN A 272 -25.87 -4.04 23.03
C GLN A 272 -24.91 -5.22 23.29
N GLY A 273 -23.82 -5.28 22.52
CA GLY A 273 -22.78 -6.30 22.50
C GLY A 273 -23.14 -7.61 23.21
N SER A 274 -23.91 -8.50 22.55
CA SER A 274 -24.22 -9.80 23.16
C SER A 274 -22.91 -10.53 23.49
N GLN A 275 -22.86 -11.30 24.59
CA GLN A 275 -21.69 -12.13 24.94
C GLN A 275 -21.23 -13.04 23.79
N ALA A 276 -22.10 -13.34 22.82
CA ALA A 276 -21.71 -14.06 21.61
C ALA A 276 -20.77 -13.25 20.69
N MET A 277 -20.82 -11.91 20.70
CA MET A 277 -19.88 -11.04 19.97
C MET A 277 -18.53 -10.89 20.67
N GLN A 278 -18.43 -11.28 21.95
CA GLN A 278 -17.16 -11.35 22.68
C GLN A 278 -16.40 -12.65 22.42
N ASN A 279 -16.93 -13.57 21.60
CA ASN A 279 -16.24 -14.79 21.25
C ASN A 279 -15.03 -14.48 20.34
N ASP A 280 -13.84 -14.94 20.73
CA ASP A 280 -12.60 -14.75 19.97
C ASP A 280 -12.72 -15.21 18.51
N LEU A 281 -13.40 -16.34 18.24
CA LEU A 281 -13.65 -16.83 16.88
C LEU A 281 -14.43 -15.82 16.05
N PHE A 282 -15.41 -15.17 16.68
CA PHE A 282 -16.25 -14.17 16.04
C PHE A 282 -15.48 -12.87 15.79
N GLN A 283 -14.63 -12.45 16.73
CA GLN A 283 -13.71 -11.33 16.54
C GLN A 283 -12.70 -11.60 15.41
N PHE A 284 -12.10 -12.80 15.36
CA PHE A 284 -11.19 -13.19 14.28
C PHE A 284 -11.90 -13.23 12.93
N PHE A 285 -13.13 -13.73 12.89
CA PHE A 285 -13.94 -13.72 11.67
C PHE A 285 -14.22 -12.30 11.17
N PHE A 286 -14.62 -11.39 12.07
CA PHE A 286 -14.83 -9.99 11.71
C PHE A 286 -13.54 -9.31 11.25
N LEU A 287 -12.42 -9.55 11.93
CA LEU A 287 -11.12 -9.01 11.54
C LEU A 287 -10.71 -9.51 10.15
N TYR A 288 -10.95 -10.79 9.85
CA TYR A 288 -10.70 -11.36 8.53
C TYR A 288 -11.55 -10.73 7.43
N ILE A 289 -12.87 -10.56 7.65
CA ILE A 289 -13.76 -9.91 6.69
C ILE A 289 -13.33 -8.46 6.48
N PHE A 290 -13.08 -7.72 7.57
CA PHE A 290 -12.64 -6.34 7.53
C PHE A 290 -11.37 -6.19 6.71
N ALA A 291 -10.32 -6.97 7.02
CA ALA A 291 -9.06 -6.94 6.29
C ALA A 291 -9.21 -7.35 4.81
N SER A 292 -10.07 -8.33 4.52
CA SER A 292 -10.33 -8.78 3.14
C SER A 292 -11.05 -7.72 2.32
N MET A 293 -12.05 -7.05 2.90
CA MET A 293 -12.78 -5.97 2.24
C MET A 293 -11.89 -4.74 2.03
N ASP A 294 -11.09 -4.36 3.03
CA ASP A 294 -10.14 -3.26 2.93
C ASP A 294 -9.12 -3.50 1.81
N GLY A 295 -8.48 -4.66 1.79
CA GLY A 295 -7.53 -5.04 0.75
C GLY A 295 -8.16 -5.08 -0.65
N LEU A 296 -9.38 -5.61 -0.79
CA LEU A 296 -10.11 -5.68 -2.06
C LEU A 296 -10.46 -4.28 -2.58
N ILE A 297 -11.09 -3.44 -1.75
CA ILE A 297 -11.52 -2.08 -2.13
C ILE A 297 -10.30 -1.23 -2.48
N THR A 298 -9.26 -1.24 -1.64
CA THR A 298 -8.03 -0.49 -1.88
C THR A 298 -7.37 -0.92 -3.19
N SER A 299 -7.25 -2.23 -3.45
CA SER A 299 -6.66 -2.74 -4.69
C SER A 299 -7.46 -2.32 -5.93
N ILE A 300 -8.79 -2.39 -5.87
CA ILE A 300 -9.68 -1.97 -6.97
C ILE A 300 -9.52 -0.47 -7.22
N LEU A 301 -9.61 0.37 -6.19
CA LEU A 301 -9.50 1.83 -6.33
C LEU A 301 -8.13 2.23 -6.89
N MET A 302 -7.06 1.65 -6.35
CA MET A 302 -5.69 1.95 -6.79
C MET A 302 -5.40 1.48 -8.20
N THR A 303 -6.06 0.42 -8.67
CA THR A 303 -5.84 -0.11 -10.03
C THR A 303 -6.74 0.55 -11.07
N VAL A 304 -8.05 0.65 -10.79
CA VAL A 304 -9.06 1.04 -11.77
C VAL A 304 -9.10 2.55 -11.97
N ALA A 305 -8.90 3.36 -10.92
CA ALA A 305 -9.02 4.81 -11.06
C ALA A 305 -7.94 5.42 -11.98
N PRO A 306 -6.64 5.09 -11.87
CA PRO A 306 -5.63 5.60 -12.81
C PRO A 306 -5.87 5.14 -14.25
N GLN A 307 -6.42 3.93 -14.44
CA GLN A 307 -6.73 3.39 -15.78
C GLN A 307 -7.80 4.20 -16.54
N ARG A 308 -8.60 5.03 -15.85
CA ARG A 308 -9.60 5.90 -16.50
C ARG A 308 -8.98 7.11 -17.20
N ALA A 309 -7.71 7.45 -16.91
CA ALA A 309 -7.02 8.53 -17.60
C ALA A 309 -6.49 8.09 -18.97
N THR A 310 -6.75 8.93 -19.97
CA THR A 310 -6.30 8.73 -21.36
C THR A 310 -4.80 9.04 -21.52
N ASN A 311 -4.28 10.04 -20.81
CA ASN A 311 -2.86 10.42 -20.87
C ASN A 311 -2.08 10.03 -19.60
N SER A 312 -0.76 9.91 -19.74
CA SER A 312 0.15 9.46 -18.68
C SER A 312 0.29 10.47 -17.53
N LYS A 313 0.21 11.77 -17.82
CA LYS A 313 0.32 12.84 -16.82
C LYS A 313 -0.86 12.80 -15.84
N ASP A 314 -2.08 12.68 -16.36
CA ASP A 314 -3.30 12.56 -15.57
C ASP A 314 -3.33 11.25 -14.80
N ARG A 315 -2.83 10.15 -15.39
CA ARG A 315 -2.70 8.86 -14.71
C ARG A 315 -1.78 8.95 -13.49
N ASN A 316 -0.64 9.61 -13.62
CA ASN A 316 0.28 9.85 -12.51
C ASN A 316 -0.38 10.73 -11.44
N PHE A 317 -1.05 11.81 -11.86
CA PHE A 317 -1.78 12.69 -10.95
C PHE A 317 -2.87 11.94 -10.17
N ILE A 318 -3.73 11.17 -10.83
CA ILE A 318 -4.75 10.34 -10.18
C ILE A 318 -4.11 9.34 -9.20
N SER A 319 -2.97 8.73 -9.57
CA SER A 319 -2.25 7.81 -8.69
C SER A 319 -1.76 8.50 -7.41
N TYR A 320 -1.21 9.72 -7.53
CA TYR A 320 -0.82 10.53 -6.37
C TYR A 320 -2.03 10.92 -5.51
N VAL A 321 -3.14 11.33 -6.13
CA VAL A 321 -4.38 11.68 -5.41
C VAL A 321 -4.92 10.47 -4.66
N ASN A 322 -4.99 9.30 -5.29
CA ASN A 322 -5.44 8.07 -4.63
C ASN A 322 -4.55 7.72 -3.43
N MET A 323 -3.24 7.80 -3.59
CA MET A 323 -2.29 7.52 -2.51
C MET A 323 -2.42 8.54 -1.38
N PHE A 324 -2.60 9.82 -1.70
CA PHE A 324 -2.92 10.85 -0.71
C PHE A 324 -4.23 10.56 0.02
N SER A 325 -5.30 10.16 -0.69
CA SER A 325 -6.58 9.80 -0.05
C SER A 325 -6.45 8.60 0.86
N LEU A 326 -5.65 7.60 0.48
CA LEU A 326 -5.35 6.45 1.34
C LEU A 326 -4.62 6.89 2.61
N THR A 327 -3.52 7.64 2.49
CA THR A 327 -2.76 8.08 3.67
C THR A 327 -3.58 9.03 4.55
N PHE A 328 -4.37 9.92 3.95
CA PHE A 328 -5.29 10.80 4.69
C PHE A 328 -6.34 9.99 5.44
N GLY A 329 -6.95 8.99 4.81
CA GLY A 329 -7.92 8.10 5.44
C GLY A 329 -7.33 7.36 6.64
N ILE A 330 -6.12 6.81 6.49
CA ILE A 330 -5.38 6.16 7.59
C ILE A 330 -5.13 7.16 8.73
N SER A 331 -4.65 8.37 8.42
CA SER A 331 -4.40 9.41 9.43
C SER A 331 -5.67 9.79 10.19
N VAL A 332 -6.77 10.06 9.50
CA VAL A 332 -8.07 10.39 10.12
C VAL A 332 -8.56 9.22 10.99
N GLY A 333 -8.48 7.99 10.47
CA GLY A 333 -8.85 6.79 11.24
C GLY A 333 -8.03 6.64 12.52
N SER A 334 -6.72 6.87 12.45
CA SER A 334 -5.84 6.88 13.63
C SER A 334 -6.25 7.97 14.63
N PHE A 335 -6.57 9.20 14.18
CA PHE A 335 -7.05 10.26 15.06
C PHE A 335 -8.40 9.95 15.71
N MET A 336 -9.33 9.36 14.95
CA MET A 336 -10.63 8.93 15.48
C MET A 336 -10.48 7.80 16.51
N ALA A 337 -9.55 6.87 16.27
CA ALA A 337 -9.23 5.83 17.25
C ALA A 337 -8.75 6.41 18.59
N LEU A 338 -8.10 7.58 18.59
CA LEU A 338 -7.69 8.24 19.84
C LEU A 338 -8.91 8.58 20.72
N ILE A 339 -10.00 9.05 20.10
CA ILE A 339 -11.23 9.43 20.82
C ILE A 339 -11.91 8.20 21.43
N LEU A 340 -11.77 7.03 20.79
CA LEU A 340 -12.42 5.78 21.22
C LEU A 340 -11.66 5.00 22.29
N VAL A 341 -10.39 5.32 22.56
CA VAL A 341 -9.56 4.62 23.54
C VAL A 341 -9.71 5.19 24.95
N ASP A 342 -10.17 6.44 25.07
CA ASP A 342 -10.35 7.13 26.35
C ASP A 342 -11.74 6.88 27.00
N GLU A 343 -12.59 6.06 26.38
CA GLU A 343 -13.86 5.53 26.93
C GLU A 343 -13.72 4.06 27.31
#